data_AF-A0A7S3S8S4-F1
#
_entry.id   AF-A0A7S3S8S4-F1
#
_cell.length_a   1.000
_cell.length_b   1.000
_cell.length_c   1.000
_cell.angle_alpha   90.00
_cell.angle_beta   90.00
_cell.angle_gamma   90.00
#
_symmetry.space_group_name_H-M   'P 1'
#
loop_
_entity.id
_entity.type
_entity.pdbx_description
1 polymer ?
#
loop_
_entity_poly.entity_id
_entity_poly.type
_entity_poly.pdbx_seq_one_letter_code
_entity_poly.pdbx_strand_id
1 'polypeptide(L)'
;MRQLEGYKESERHVGQVAARAAIAKAYRCYYVAESYAAAEKWREALVLFDRATELMIEANDLYDDDAAGDDSSLDICADKGGFGPGEDRAALESLDGIVEGAKARANAKAILARLAPSGLSEASAAADSAVALPLLQRLDRFESRPGEPLIAFPPKLEAVPCKPLLFDIARNHIQFPDLEERLRKQKGSKWGSWFSR
;
A
#
# COMPACT_ATOMS: atom_id res chain seq x y z
N MET A 1 12.79 -9.85 51.56
CA MET A 1 11.64 -10.75 51.84
C MET A 1 12.20 -12.09 52.27
N ARG A 2 11.64 -12.76 53.30
CA ARG A 2 12.09 -14.10 53.70
C ARG A 2 11.59 -15.11 52.65
N GLN A 3 12.50 -15.83 52.03
CA GLN A 3 12.20 -16.89 51.06
C GLN A 3 11.47 -18.03 51.78
N LEU A 4 10.38 -18.53 51.18
CA LEU A 4 9.58 -19.60 51.76
C LEU A 4 10.35 -20.93 51.69
N GLU A 5 10.38 -21.66 52.80
CA GLU A 5 11.09 -22.92 52.92
C GLU A 5 10.49 -23.97 51.96
N GLY A 6 11.29 -24.47 51.02
CA GLY A 6 10.87 -25.40 49.96
C GLY A 6 10.51 -24.79 48.61
N TYR A 7 10.52 -23.46 48.46
CA TYR A 7 10.31 -22.79 47.17
C TYR A 7 11.61 -22.74 46.35
N LYS A 8 11.56 -23.21 45.10
CA LYS A 8 12.61 -23.01 44.09
C LYS A 8 12.02 -22.19 42.95
N GLU A 9 12.67 -21.09 42.59
CA GLU A 9 12.32 -20.35 41.38
C GLU A 9 12.61 -21.23 40.16
N SER A 10 11.61 -21.36 39.28
CA SER A 10 11.81 -22.01 37.98
C SER A 10 12.41 -20.99 37.04
N GLU A 11 13.65 -21.22 36.59
CA GLU A 11 14.35 -20.31 35.67
C GLU A 11 13.53 -20.05 34.41
N ARG A 12 12.86 -21.08 33.86
CA ARG A 12 11.95 -20.98 32.70
C ARG A 12 10.77 -20.04 32.94
N HIS A 13 10.14 -20.07 34.13
CA HIS A 13 9.01 -19.17 34.42
C HIS A 13 9.49 -17.73 34.66
N VAL A 14 10.70 -17.56 35.20
CA VAL A 14 11.31 -16.23 35.36
C VAL A 14 11.61 -15.60 33.99
N GLY A 15 12.14 -16.39 33.04
CA GLY A 15 12.37 -15.97 31.64
C GLY A 15 11.07 -15.52 30.95
N GLN A 16 10.03 -16.35 31.00
CA GLN A 16 8.71 -16.02 30.44
C GLN A 16 8.09 -14.76 31.04
N VAL A 17 8.18 -14.56 32.36
CA VAL A 17 7.66 -13.36 33.01
C VAL A 17 8.47 -12.12 32.60
N ALA A 18 9.79 -12.25 32.47
CA ALA A 18 10.66 -11.18 31.99
C ALA A 18 10.34 -10.79 30.53
N ALA A 19 10.16 -11.77 29.64
CA ALA A 19 9.77 -11.55 28.25
C ALA A 19 8.43 -10.82 28.14
N ARG A 20 7.42 -11.25 28.91
CA ARG A 20 6.12 -10.54 28.97
C ARG A 20 6.21 -9.14 29.53
N ALA A 21 7.08 -8.92 30.51
CA ALA A 21 7.33 -7.57 31.01
C ALA A 21 7.96 -6.68 29.92
N ALA A 22 8.84 -7.23 29.07
CA ALA A 22 9.39 -6.52 27.91
C ALA A 22 8.31 -6.21 26.86
N ILE A 23 7.43 -7.17 26.53
CA ILE A 23 6.27 -6.97 25.64
C ILE A 23 5.39 -5.83 26.14
N ALA A 24 4.99 -5.87 27.42
CA ALA A 24 4.14 -4.83 28.01
C ALA A 24 4.81 -3.44 27.98
N LYS A 25 6.13 -3.37 28.17
CA LYS A 25 6.91 -2.12 28.00
C LYS A 25 6.90 -1.67 26.54
N ALA A 26 7.03 -2.58 25.57
CA ALA A 26 6.99 -2.25 24.14
C ALA A 26 5.65 -1.60 23.76
N TYR A 27 4.53 -2.22 24.15
CA TYR A 27 3.19 -1.63 23.95
C TYR A 27 3.05 -0.26 24.60
N ARG A 28 3.54 -0.10 25.84
CA ARG A 28 3.54 1.20 26.50
C ARG A 28 4.33 2.24 25.71
N CYS A 29 5.55 1.91 25.26
CA CYS A 29 6.37 2.80 24.43
C CYS A 29 5.64 3.19 23.15
N TYR A 30 4.99 2.24 22.48
CA TYR A 30 4.19 2.48 21.28
C TYR A 30 3.03 3.47 21.53
N TYR A 31 2.19 3.26 22.55
CA TYR A 31 1.07 4.16 22.82
C TYR A 31 1.50 5.55 23.29
N VAL A 32 2.60 5.62 24.04
CA VAL A 32 3.21 6.90 24.41
C VAL A 32 3.74 7.59 23.14
N ALA A 33 4.41 6.87 22.24
CA ALA A 33 4.88 7.41 20.96
C ALA A 33 3.74 7.97 20.10
N GLU A 34 2.61 7.25 20.00
CA GLU A 34 1.40 7.72 19.32
C GLU A 34 0.88 9.03 19.93
N SER A 35 0.93 9.19 21.26
CA SER A 35 0.56 10.45 21.91
C SER A 35 1.51 11.62 21.55
N TYR A 36 2.82 11.37 21.44
CA TYR A 36 3.79 12.37 21.00
C TYR A 36 3.60 12.71 19.51
N ALA A 37 3.31 11.71 18.67
CA ALA A 37 2.99 11.91 17.27
C ALA A 37 1.71 12.74 17.11
N ALA A 38 0.67 12.48 17.90
CA ALA A 38 -0.54 13.30 17.91
C ALA A 38 -0.28 14.76 18.34
N ALA A 39 0.70 14.99 19.21
CA ALA A 39 1.15 16.31 19.65
C ALA A 39 2.18 16.98 18.72
N GLU A 40 2.38 16.45 17.51
CA GLU A 40 3.34 16.93 16.50
C GLU A 40 4.82 16.93 16.95
N LYS A 41 5.13 16.19 18.03
CA LYS A 41 6.49 15.99 18.54
C LYS A 41 7.11 14.75 17.88
N TRP A 42 7.37 14.89 16.58
CA TRP A 42 7.74 13.75 15.73
C TRP A 42 9.08 13.11 16.12
N ARG A 43 10.06 13.90 16.59
CA ARG A 43 11.37 13.37 16.97
C ARG A 43 11.27 12.49 18.20
N GLU A 44 10.56 12.95 19.22
CA GLU A 44 10.29 12.22 20.45
C GLU A 44 9.47 10.95 20.17
N ALA A 45 8.47 11.05 19.27
CA ALA A 45 7.70 9.90 18.84
C ALA A 45 8.57 8.82 18.17
N LEU A 46 9.45 9.21 17.23
CA LEU A 46 10.33 8.28 16.53
C LEU A 46 11.28 7.55 17.48
N VAL A 47 11.90 8.25 18.42
CA VAL A 47 12.79 7.64 19.43
C VAL A 47 12.02 6.63 20.29
N LEU A 48 10.77 6.92 20.66
CA LEU A 48 9.94 5.99 21.42
C LEU A 48 9.51 4.76 20.60
N PHE A 49 9.25 4.93 19.30
CA PHE A 49 9.00 3.80 18.40
C PHE A 49 10.26 2.94 18.23
N ASP A 50 11.46 3.54 18.14
CA ASP A 50 12.73 2.80 18.11
C ASP A 50 12.94 2.03 19.41
N ARG A 51 12.62 2.65 20.56
CA ARG A 51 12.67 1.95 21.84
C ARG A 51 11.66 0.80 21.93
N ALA A 52 10.48 0.94 21.31
CA ALA A 52 9.52 -0.16 21.23
C ALA A 52 10.11 -1.33 20.44
N THR A 53 10.77 -1.08 19.29
CA THR A 53 11.44 -2.13 18.51
C THR A 53 12.56 -2.82 19.27
N GLU A 54 13.38 -2.08 20.03
CA GLU A 54 14.42 -2.69 20.89
C GLU A 54 13.82 -3.63 21.95
N LEU A 55 12.72 -3.24 22.59
CA LEU A 55 12.05 -4.05 23.60
C LEU A 55 11.39 -5.30 23.00
N MET A 56 10.93 -5.24 21.74
CA MET A 56 10.41 -6.41 21.03
C MET A 56 11.53 -7.41 20.72
N ILE A 57 12.71 -6.93 20.34
CA ILE A 57 13.90 -7.77 20.14
C ILE A 57 14.31 -8.41 21.47
N GLU A 58 14.42 -7.62 22.55
CA GLU A 58 14.73 -8.12 23.91
C GLU A 58 13.73 -9.20 24.35
N ALA A 59 12.44 -9.03 24.06
CA ALA A 59 11.42 -10.04 24.38
C ALA A 59 11.62 -11.35 23.60
N ASN A 60 11.97 -11.27 22.31
CA ASN A 60 12.25 -12.46 21.49
C ASN A 60 13.50 -13.20 21.97
N ASP A 61 14.58 -12.46 22.26
CA ASP A 61 15.84 -13.03 22.76
C ASP A 61 15.59 -13.82 24.07
N LEU A 62 14.79 -13.27 24.98
CA LEU A 62 14.42 -13.95 26.23
C LEU A 62 13.64 -15.26 25.99
N TYR A 63 12.79 -15.33 24.96
CA TYR A 63 12.10 -16.58 24.61
C TYR A 63 13.01 -17.59 23.90
N ASP A 64 14.02 -17.13 23.17
CA ASP A 64 14.99 -18.02 22.51
C ASP A 64 15.98 -18.62 23.52
N ASP A 65 16.39 -17.85 24.53
CA ASP A 65 17.20 -18.34 25.65
C ASP A 65 16.48 -19.45 26.45
N ASP A 66 15.17 -19.33 26.63
CA ASP A 66 14.32 -20.34 27.29
C ASP A 66 14.18 -21.63 26.45
N ALA A 67 14.27 -21.55 25.11
CA ALA A 67 14.08 -22.68 24.18
C ALA A 67 15.30 -23.62 24.08
N ALA A 68 16.49 -23.17 24.49
CA ALA A 68 17.73 -23.96 24.44
C ALA A 68 17.83 -25.06 25.53
N GLY A 69 16.91 -25.06 26.51
CA GLY A 69 16.84 -26.08 27.56
C GLY A 69 16.04 -27.31 27.13
N ASP A 70 16.74 -28.31 26.58
CA ASP A 70 16.22 -29.65 26.22
C ASP A 70 15.54 -30.34 27.43
N ASP A 71 14.22 -30.18 27.56
CA ASP A 71 13.39 -31.17 28.27
C ASP A 71 11.95 -31.07 27.74
N SER A 72 11.60 -31.97 26.82
CA SER A 72 10.28 -32.11 26.18
C SER A 72 9.19 -32.65 27.13
N SER A 73 9.30 -32.36 28.42
CA SER A 73 8.52 -32.96 29.48
C SER A 73 7.99 -31.86 30.38
N LEU A 74 6.65 -31.70 30.35
CA LEU A 74 5.82 -30.85 31.20
C LEU A 74 5.70 -29.39 30.77
N ASP A 75 5.10 -29.21 29.58
CA ASP A 75 4.27 -28.06 29.28
C ASP A 75 2.95 -28.15 30.11
N ILE A 76 3.06 -28.07 31.45
CA ILE A 76 1.88 -28.02 32.35
C ILE A 76 1.05 -26.75 32.08
N CYS A 77 1.65 -25.77 31.39
CA CYS A 77 1.08 -24.48 31.05
C CYS A 77 0.61 -24.39 29.60
N ALA A 78 0.56 -25.50 28.84
CA ALA A 78 -0.31 -25.62 27.67
C ALA A 78 -1.79 -25.62 28.10
N ASP A 79 -2.15 -24.68 28.97
CA ASP A 79 -3.51 -24.42 29.38
C ASP A 79 -4.21 -23.76 28.19
N LYS A 80 -5.45 -24.15 27.96
CA LYS A 80 -6.25 -23.67 26.83
C LYS A 80 -6.67 -22.19 26.97
N GLY A 81 -6.01 -21.44 27.86
CA GLY A 81 -6.15 -20.01 28.02
C GLY A 81 -4.95 -19.32 27.37
N GLY A 82 -5.20 -18.41 26.44
CA GLY A 82 -4.24 -17.78 25.54
C GLY A 82 -3.07 -17.00 26.17
N PHE A 83 -2.17 -17.73 26.83
CA PHE A 83 -1.02 -17.20 27.56
C PHE A 83 0.18 -18.13 27.37
N GLY A 84 0.46 -18.51 26.12
CA GLY A 84 1.66 -19.27 25.74
C GLY A 84 2.67 -18.42 24.97
N PRO A 85 3.96 -18.82 24.92
CA PRO A 85 5.01 -18.12 24.19
C PRO A 85 4.70 -17.99 22.68
N GLY A 86 3.96 -18.93 22.09
CA GLY A 86 3.53 -18.84 20.70
C GLY A 86 2.54 -17.70 20.42
N GLU A 87 1.64 -17.41 21.35
CA GLU A 87 0.71 -16.28 21.22
C GLU A 87 1.41 -14.95 21.48
N ASP A 88 2.31 -14.93 22.47
CA ASP A 88 3.17 -13.77 22.75
C ASP A 88 4.02 -13.40 21.52
N ARG A 89 4.57 -14.39 20.80
CA ARG A 89 5.29 -14.17 19.53
C ARG A 89 4.40 -13.65 18.41
N ALA A 90 3.21 -14.21 18.23
CA ALA A 90 2.25 -13.70 17.25
C ALA A 90 1.83 -12.25 17.55
N ALA A 91 1.67 -11.90 18.84
CA ALA A 91 1.39 -10.53 19.26
C ALA A 91 2.56 -9.58 18.97
N LEU A 92 3.80 -10.02 19.17
CA LEU A 92 5.01 -9.27 18.82
C LEU A 92 5.13 -9.01 17.32
N GLU A 93 4.93 -10.02 16.47
CA GLU A 93 4.92 -9.85 15.01
C GLU A 93 3.83 -8.86 14.57
N SER A 94 2.64 -8.94 15.16
CA SER A 94 1.57 -7.97 14.89
C SER A 94 1.96 -6.56 15.35
N LEU A 95 2.62 -6.41 16.49
CA LEU A 95 3.05 -5.10 17.00
C LEU A 95 4.14 -4.50 16.12
N ASP A 96 5.06 -5.31 15.60
CA ASP A 96 6.15 -4.86 14.74
C ASP A 96 5.64 -4.16 13.48
N GLY A 97 4.73 -4.80 12.74
CA GLY A 97 4.12 -4.19 11.56
C GLY A 97 3.34 -2.90 11.87
N ILE A 98 2.71 -2.81 13.05
CA ILE A 98 2.01 -1.59 13.50
C ILE A 98 3.03 -0.47 13.80
N VAL A 99 4.12 -0.80 14.49
CA VAL A 99 5.18 0.16 14.85
C VAL A 99 5.89 0.67 13.60
N GLU A 100 6.24 -0.19 12.65
CA GLU A 100 6.84 0.22 11.38
C GLU A 100 5.92 1.17 10.59
N GLY A 101 4.63 0.83 10.48
CA GLY A 101 3.64 1.70 9.87
C GLY A 101 3.50 3.04 10.59
N ALA A 102 3.57 3.05 11.93
CA ALA A 102 3.54 4.28 12.73
C ALA A 102 4.80 5.14 12.52
N LYS A 103 5.99 4.54 12.47
CA LYS A 103 7.26 5.23 12.14
C LYS A 103 7.18 5.90 10.76
N ALA A 104 6.74 5.16 9.75
CA ALA A 104 6.60 5.69 8.39
C ALA A 104 5.62 6.88 8.33
N ARG A 105 4.46 6.76 8.99
CA ARG A 105 3.47 7.84 9.09
C ARG A 105 4.04 9.07 9.82
N ALA A 106 4.72 8.89 10.94
CA ALA A 106 5.32 9.98 11.69
C ALA A 106 6.43 10.69 10.90
N ASN A 107 7.29 9.93 10.20
CA ASN A 107 8.32 10.48 9.32
C ASN A 107 7.73 11.29 8.17
N ALA A 108 6.71 10.75 7.48
CA ALA A 108 6.04 11.46 6.40
C ALA A 108 5.42 12.78 6.90
N LYS A 109 4.72 12.75 8.05
CA LYS A 109 4.16 13.96 8.67
C LYS A 109 5.23 14.98 9.05
N ALA A 110 6.37 14.54 9.57
CA ALA A 110 7.49 15.43 9.91
C ALA A 110 8.07 16.14 8.66
N ILE A 111 8.22 15.41 7.55
CA ILE A 111 8.66 15.97 6.28
C ILE A 111 7.62 16.96 5.75
N LEU A 112 6.34 16.58 5.74
CA LEU A 112 5.26 17.47 5.29
C LEU A 112 5.16 18.73 6.14
N ALA A 113 5.35 18.64 7.47
CA ALA A 113 5.38 19.81 8.35
C ALA A 113 6.58 20.72 8.08
N ARG A 114 7.73 20.16 7.67
CA ARG A 114 8.92 20.94 7.28
C ARG A 114 8.77 21.60 5.92
N LEU A 115 8.09 20.93 4.99
CA LEU A 115 7.80 21.43 3.64
C LEU A 115 6.57 22.35 3.62
N ALA A 116 5.70 22.24 4.61
CA ALA A 116 4.57 23.14 4.76
C ALA A 116 5.14 24.56 4.78
N PRO A 117 4.60 25.48 3.96
CA PRO A 117 5.01 26.86 3.99
C PRO A 117 4.66 27.39 5.36
N SER A 118 5.65 27.42 6.26
CA SER A 118 5.60 28.14 7.51
C SER A 118 4.97 29.49 7.21
N GLY A 119 3.89 29.84 7.92
CA GLY A 119 3.11 31.07 7.76
C GLY A 119 3.87 32.37 8.08
N LEU A 120 5.18 32.42 7.82
CA LEU A 120 6.10 33.54 7.96
C LEU A 120 7.15 33.54 6.82
N SER A 121 6.73 33.24 5.59
CA SER A 121 7.49 33.67 4.42
C SER A 121 6.59 34.53 3.53
N GLU A 122 6.48 35.79 3.94
CA GLU A 122 6.22 36.92 3.03
C GLU A 122 7.35 37.11 1.99
N ALA A 123 8.33 36.21 1.91
CA ALA A 123 9.46 36.30 0.98
C ALA A 123 9.26 35.54 -0.34
N SER A 124 8.15 34.84 -0.56
CA SER A 124 7.77 34.32 -1.89
C SER A 124 6.52 34.95 -2.49
N ALA A 125 5.90 35.91 -1.79
CA ALA A 125 4.82 36.74 -2.34
C ALA A 125 5.29 37.66 -3.50
N ALA A 126 6.60 37.72 -3.77
CA ALA A 126 7.17 38.52 -4.84
C ALA A 126 7.44 37.74 -6.16
N ALA A 127 7.15 36.44 -6.25
CA ALA A 127 7.58 35.64 -7.42
C ALA A 127 6.46 35.13 -8.37
N ASP A 128 5.20 34.97 -7.93
CA ASP A 128 4.21 34.22 -8.74
C ASP A 128 2.99 35.07 -9.15
N SER A 129 3.23 36.26 -9.71
CA SER A 129 2.28 36.90 -10.63
C SER A 129 2.32 36.30 -12.05
N ALA A 130 3.07 35.21 -12.24
CA ALA A 130 3.04 34.40 -13.44
C ALA A 130 1.86 33.42 -13.35
N VAL A 131 0.97 33.46 -14.34
CA VAL A 131 -0.11 32.48 -14.56
C VAL A 131 0.45 31.08 -14.30
N ALA A 132 0.09 30.48 -13.16
CA ALA A 132 0.66 29.21 -12.72
C ALA A 132 0.42 28.17 -13.81
N LEU A 133 1.51 27.64 -14.39
CA LEU A 133 1.42 26.55 -15.37
C LEU A 133 0.58 25.41 -14.76
N PRO A 134 -0.26 24.73 -15.55
CA PRO A 134 -1.07 23.63 -15.06
C PRO A 134 -0.18 22.54 -14.44
N LEU A 135 -0.75 21.76 -13.52
CA LEU A 135 -0.01 20.72 -12.78
C LEU A 135 0.77 19.78 -13.71
N LEU A 136 0.20 19.43 -14.88
CA LEU A 136 0.84 18.58 -15.88
C LEU A 136 2.20 19.12 -16.38
N GLN A 137 2.40 20.44 -16.35
CA GLN A 137 3.65 21.08 -16.78
C GLN A 137 4.66 21.28 -15.63
N ARG A 138 4.28 20.92 -14.40
CA ARG A 138 5.08 21.12 -13.18
C ARG A 138 5.16 19.84 -12.33
N LEU A 139 5.28 18.68 -12.99
CA LEU A 139 5.31 17.38 -12.30
C LEU A 139 6.46 17.25 -11.29
N ASP A 140 7.54 18.00 -11.48
CA ASP A 140 8.69 18.02 -10.57
C ASP A 140 8.41 18.79 -9.25
N ARG A 141 7.28 19.50 -9.17
CA ARG A 141 6.88 20.28 -7.98
C ARG A 141 5.65 19.64 -7.32
N PHE A 142 5.87 19.03 -6.16
CA PHE A 142 4.84 18.29 -5.41
C PHE A 142 3.84 19.16 -4.62
N GLU A 143 4.02 20.48 -4.63
CA GLU A 143 3.09 21.42 -4.02
C GLU A 143 1.89 21.63 -4.95
N SER A 144 0.74 21.02 -4.64
CA SER A 144 -0.53 21.30 -5.30
C SER A 144 -1.50 21.96 -4.33
N ARG A 145 -2.15 23.04 -4.76
CA ARG A 145 -3.22 23.70 -4.02
C ARG A 145 -4.59 23.21 -4.51
N PRO A 146 -5.59 23.09 -3.62
CA PRO A 146 -6.94 22.77 -4.03
C PRO A 146 -7.47 23.82 -5.02
N GLY A 147 -7.95 23.37 -6.17
CA GLY A 147 -8.47 24.24 -7.23
C GLY A 147 -7.46 24.61 -8.32
N GLU A 148 -6.22 24.10 -8.29
CA GLU A 148 -5.27 24.29 -9.38
C GLU A 148 -5.67 23.47 -10.63
N PRO A 149 -5.57 24.05 -11.84
CA PRO A 149 -5.93 23.35 -13.06
C PRO A 149 -4.92 22.23 -13.36
N LEU A 150 -5.43 21.01 -13.52
CA LEU A 150 -4.61 19.84 -13.87
C LEU A 150 -3.94 20.00 -15.24
N ILE A 151 -4.70 20.48 -16.21
CA ILE A 151 -4.30 20.73 -17.60
C ILE A 151 -4.81 22.10 -18.05
N ALA A 152 -4.21 22.66 -19.09
CA ALA A 152 -4.77 23.82 -19.76
C ALA A 152 -6.06 23.41 -20.49
N PHE A 153 -7.19 24.02 -20.15
CA PHE A 153 -8.48 23.74 -20.76
C PHE A 153 -9.18 25.04 -21.21
N PRO A 154 -9.62 25.16 -22.47
CA PRO A 154 -9.41 24.20 -23.57
C PRO A 154 -7.93 24.09 -23.97
N PRO A 155 -7.50 22.96 -24.59
CA PRO A 155 -6.12 22.80 -25.01
C PRO A 155 -5.73 23.86 -26.04
N LYS A 156 -4.44 24.25 -26.05
CA LYS A 156 -3.93 25.17 -27.07
C LYS A 156 -4.07 24.54 -28.44
N LEU A 157 -4.65 25.28 -29.38
CA LEU A 157 -4.80 24.83 -30.76
C LEU A 157 -3.42 24.81 -31.43
N GLU A 158 -3.02 23.65 -31.92
CA GLU A 158 -1.80 23.45 -32.70
C GLU A 158 -2.14 22.83 -34.06
N ALA A 159 -1.34 23.13 -35.08
CA ALA A 159 -1.54 22.57 -36.41
C ALA A 159 -1.16 21.08 -36.38
N VAL A 160 -2.16 20.20 -36.50
CA VAL A 160 -1.95 18.75 -36.61
C VAL A 160 -1.87 18.39 -38.09
N PRO A 161 -0.88 17.60 -38.54
CA PRO A 161 -0.87 17.11 -39.91
C PRO A 161 -2.15 16.31 -40.17
N CYS A 162 -2.84 16.65 -41.26
CA CYS A 162 -4.03 15.92 -41.67
C CYS A 162 -3.68 14.44 -41.84
N LYS A 163 -4.57 13.56 -41.39
CA LYS A 163 -4.48 12.11 -41.66
C LYS A 163 -4.19 11.93 -43.16
N PRO A 164 -3.16 11.13 -43.54
CA PRO A 164 -2.82 10.94 -44.94
C PRO A 164 -4.02 10.37 -45.69
N LEU A 165 -4.17 10.81 -46.94
CA LEU A 165 -5.26 10.37 -47.79
C LEU A 165 -5.05 8.89 -48.14
N LEU A 166 -5.94 8.02 -47.66
CA LEU A 166 -5.93 6.59 -47.96
C LEU A 166 -7.11 6.28 -48.88
N PHE A 167 -6.82 5.87 -50.11
CA PHE A 167 -7.84 5.37 -51.03
C PHE A 167 -8.05 3.88 -50.81
N ASP A 168 -9.29 3.47 -50.58
CA ASP A 168 -9.68 2.06 -50.60
C ASP A 168 -9.82 1.58 -52.05
N ILE A 169 -8.71 1.12 -52.62
CA ILE A 169 -8.64 0.62 -54.01
C ILE A 169 -9.28 -0.76 -54.13
N ALA A 170 -9.36 -1.55 -53.05
CA ALA A 170 -9.94 -2.88 -53.08
C ALA A 170 -11.41 -2.85 -53.51
N ARG A 171 -12.12 -1.77 -53.16
CA ARG A 171 -13.51 -1.54 -53.60
C ARG A 171 -13.67 -1.50 -55.13
N ASN A 172 -12.66 -1.02 -55.86
CA ASN A 172 -12.71 -0.97 -57.33
C ASN A 172 -12.69 -2.36 -57.98
N HIS A 173 -12.25 -3.38 -57.23
CA HIS A 173 -12.13 -4.75 -57.70
C HIS A 173 -13.31 -5.64 -57.27
N ILE A 174 -14.33 -5.08 -56.60
CA ILE A 174 -15.58 -5.79 -56.32
C ILE A 174 -16.37 -5.89 -57.63
N GLN A 175 -16.23 -7.02 -58.31
CA GLN A 175 -16.98 -7.36 -59.52
C GLN A 175 -18.02 -8.43 -59.18
N PHE A 176 -19.18 -8.37 -59.86
CA PHE A 176 -20.11 -9.50 -59.81
C PHE A 176 -19.44 -10.74 -60.40
N PRO A 177 -19.72 -11.93 -59.85
CA PRO A 177 -19.27 -13.16 -60.49
C PRO A 177 -19.87 -13.24 -61.90
N ASP A 178 -19.15 -13.86 -62.83
CA ASP A 178 -19.70 -14.14 -64.16
C ASP A 178 -20.95 -15.03 -64.01
N LEU A 179 -22.06 -14.59 -64.60
CA LEU A 179 -23.35 -15.26 -64.54
C LEU A 179 -23.67 -16.04 -65.83
N GLU A 180 -22.80 -16.06 -66.84
CA GLU A 180 -23.04 -16.73 -68.12
C GLU A 180 -23.39 -18.22 -67.93
N GLU A 181 -22.71 -18.93 -67.04
CA GLU A 181 -22.99 -20.34 -66.76
C GLU A 181 -24.38 -20.58 -66.17
N ARG A 182 -24.85 -19.66 -65.32
CA ARG A 182 -26.20 -19.72 -64.74
C ARG A 182 -27.27 -19.38 -65.77
N LEU A 183 -26.98 -18.45 -66.67
CA LEU A 183 -27.86 -18.09 -67.78
C LEU A 183 -28.05 -19.26 -68.76
N ARG A 184 -26.98 -20.03 -69.02
CA ARG A 184 -27.02 -21.22 -69.89
C ARG A 184 -27.88 -22.35 -69.31
N LYS A 185 -27.94 -22.51 -67.98
CA LYS A 185 -28.82 -23.51 -67.32
C LYS A 185 -30.32 -23.17 -67.39
N GLN A 186 -30.70 -21.90 -67.58
CA GLN A 186 -32.11 -21.50 -67.64
C GLN A 186 -32.77 -21.77 -69.01
N LYS A 187 -31.98 -21.92 -70.08
CA LYS A 187 -32.49 -22.30 -71.42
C LYS A 187 -32.92 -23.78 -71.54
N GLY A 188 -32.89 -24.54 -70.44
CA GLY A 188 -33.28 -25.95 -70.39
C GLY A 188 -34.37 -26.30 -69.37
N SER A 189 -35.11 -25.33 -68.80
CA SER A 189 -36.21 -25.63 -67.86
C SER A 189 -37.59 -25.49 -68.52
N LYS A 190 -38.03 -26.60 -69.13
CA LYS A 190 -39.37 -26.82 -69.65
C LYS A 190 -40.25 -27.32 -68.49
N TRP A 191 -40.75 -26.41 -67.65
CA TRP A 191 -41.68 -26.72 -66.56
C TRP A 191 -42.88 -25.76 -66.66
N GLY A 192 -43.96 -26.24 -67.28
CA GLY A 192 -45.15 -25.43 -67.52
C GLY A 192 -46.12 -25.99 -68.58
N SER A 193 -46.32 -27.32 -68.62
CA SER A 193 -47.45 -27.97 -69.31
C SER A 193 -48.24 -28.77 -68.27
N TRP A 194 -48.77 -28.06 -67.26
CA TRP A 194 -49.57 -28.67 -66.19
C TRP A 194 -50.73 -27.79 -65.69
N PHE A 195 -51.05 -26.69 -66.37
CA PHE A 195 -52.26 -25.90 -66.13
C PHE A 195 -52.89 -25.45 -67.45
N SER A 196 -53.47 -26.40 -68.20
CA SER A 196 -54.54 -26.07 -69.15
C SER A 196 -55.39 -27.32 -69.43
N ARG A 197 -56.53 -27.38 -68.72
CA ARG A 197 -57.76 -28.17 -68.93
C ARG A 197 -57.67 -29.66 -69.24
#